data_AF-A0A7X6NHG9-F1
#
_entry.id   AF-A0A7X6NHG9-F1
#
_cell.length_a   1.000
_cell.length_b   1.000
_cell.length_c   1.000
_cell.angle_alpha   90.00
_cell.angle_beta   90.00
_cell.angle_gamma   90.00
#
_symmetry.space_group_name_H-M   'P 1'
#
loop_
_entity.id
_entity.type
_entity.pdbx_description
1 polymer ?
#
loop_
_entity_poly.entity_id
_entity_poly.type
_entity_poly.pdbx_seq_one_letter_code
_entity_poly.pdbx_strand_id
1 'polypeptide(L)'
;MINTIGITKLQSYEIRNSKLDNVAKVTVILALSVIPAVFVPLGGTTDHFYLPKVAAMIILALSFLAVLAINKIRFKDIVQKDRINISLFIYFILLAASVYAAENKVFAIIGVPGRWEGLVTITLYMFLFITARLYLVPDEGLFKIILVTAIIVSIYGILQTMNFDPFPRDVLRENWSKRAFSTMGNPNFLGSYIVLIIPTSIYFYIIKKNITGLTAYAILFYCLLSTGTRGAWLGTIASIMAFAAIHYMYFRYSKGEFTRYIILLVITILLLALYNFNTEGAFIDRFLSIARDANEFLTKGDRADYSGANRGFIWKRVAELIKKRPLAGYGIENLGEAFKKYYTKDMIELWNEVRYLDKAHNEYLHIAVTSGIPSLLVYLTFISQIILKGLFRLKNCKTALLILSSVIGYMTAAFFNISVVSVAYVYWIFLGLLAGSNGNCYKFNLRA
;
A
#
# COMPACT_ATOMS: atom_id res chain seq x y z
N MET A 1 47.60 6.53 23.70
CA MET A 1 46.52 7.52 23.52
C MET A 1 45.78 7.43 22.17
N ILE A 2 46.42 6.98 21.08
CA ILE A 2 45.78 6.93 19.74
C ILE A 2 44.75 5.78 19.61
N ASN A 3 44.97 4.63 20.26
CA ASN A 3 44.01 3.50 20.25
C ASN A 3 42.73 3.77 21.06
N THR A 4 42.80 4.55 22.14
CA THR A 4 41.65 4.82 23.03
C THR A 4 40.61 5.72 22.37
N ILE A 5 41.05 6.67 21.53
CA ILE A 5 40.18 7.61 20.79
C ILE A 5 39.47 6.90 19.61
N GLY A 6 40.12 5.93 18.97
CA GLY A 6 39.51 5.09 17.93
C GLY A 6 38.41 4.18 18.47
N ILE A 7 38.66 3.54 19.62
CA ILE A 7 37.70 2.64 20.29
C ILE A 7 36.49 3.42 20.82
N THR A 8 36.69 4.59 21.43
CA THR A 8 35.56 5.44 21.89
C THR A 8 34.73 5.99 20.73
N LYS A 9 35.34 6.35 19.60
CA LYS A 9 34.59 6.76 18.40
C LYS A 9 33.77 5.60 17.83
N LEU A 10 34.32 4.39 17.75
CA LEU A 10 33.61 3.19 17.31
C LEU A 10 32.45 2.82 18.26
N GLN A 11 32.68 2.81 19.56
CA GLN A 11 31.62 2.55 20.55
C GLN A 11 30.52 3.63 20.51
N SER A 12 30.88 4.91 20.37
CA SER A 12 29.90 5.99 20.23
C SER A 12 29.10 5.92 18.92
N TYR A 13 29.66 5.32 17.87
CA TYR A 13 29.02 5.08 16.59
C TYR A 13 28.04 3.89 16.67
N GLU A 14 28.44 2.79 17.30
CA GLU A 14 27.59 1.61 17.51
C GLU A 14 26.40 1.92 18.44
N ILE A 15 26.61 2.63 19.54
CA ILE A 15 25.54 3.05 20.47
C ILE A 15 24.55 3.98 19.77
N ARG A 16 25.04 4.91 18.93
CA ARG A 16 24.17 5.84 18.18
C ARG A 16 23.31 5.12 17.14
N ASN A 17 23.91 4.17 16.41
CA ASN A 17 23.18 3.36 15.44
C ASN A 17 22.13 2.46 16.11
N SER A 18 22.43 1.92 17.30
CA SER A 18 21.47 1.14 18.09
C SER A 18 20.27 1.99 18.57
N LYS A 19 20.50 3.23 19.02
CA LYS A 19 19.40 4.14 19.39
C LYS A 19 18.53 4.49 18.19
N LEU A 20 19.12 4.83 17.05
CA LEU A 20 18.39 5.18 15.84
C LEU A 20 17.56 4.00 15.32
N ASP A 21 18.11 2.79 15.36
CA ASP A 21 17.40 1.55 15.02
C ASP A 21 16.17 1.32 15.92
N ASN A 22 16.32 1.46 17.25
CA ASN A 22 15.21 1.30 18.18
C ASN A 22 14.07 2.31 17.93
N VAL A 23 14.42 3.58 17.70
CA VAL A 23 13.43 4.63 17.42
C VAL A 23 12.73 4.36 16.09
N ALA A 24 13.48 3.96 15.06
CA ALA A 24 12.92 3.56 13.77
C ALA A 24 11.99 2.35 13.90
N LYS A 25 12.41 1.30 14.62
CA LYS A 25 11.63 0.09 14.90
C LYS A 25 10.31 0.42 15.56
N VAL A 26 10.31 1.19 16.66
CA VAL A 26 9.07 1.57 17.37
C VAL A 26 8.16 2.38 16.45
N THR A 27 8.71 3.33 15.70
CA THR A 27 7.95 4.17 14.77
C THR A 27 7.27 3.34 13.68
N VAL A 28 8.01 2.40 13.08
CA VAL A 28 7.48 1.47 12.07
C VAL A 28 6.39 0.58 12.66
N ILE A 29 6.60 0.02 13.87
CA ILE A 29 5.60 -0.82 14.53
C ILE A 29 4.32 -0.02 14.74
N LEU A 30 4.40 1.17 15.35
CA LEU A 30 3.24 2.03 15.60
C LEU A 30 2.54 2.43 14.30
N ALA A 31 3.30 2.80 13.26
CA ALA A 31 2.74 3.13 11.97
C ALA A 31 1.94 1.96 11.39
N LEU A 32 2.48 0.74 11.43
CA LEU A 32 1.85 -0.44 10.81
C LEU A 32 0.80 -1.13 11.69
N SER A 33 0.74 -0.86 12.99
CA SER A 33 -0.21 -1.52 13.91
C SER A 33 -1.30 -0.60 14.45
N VAL A 34 -0.98 0.68 14.70
CA VAL A 34 -1.92 1.63 15.31
C VAL A 34 -2.68 2.42 14.25
N ILE A 35 -1.99 3.02 13.27
CA ILE A 35 -2.63 3.86 12.24
C ILE A 35 -3.74 3.13 11.46
N PRO A 36 -3.60 1.83 11.10
CA PRO A 36 -4.70 1.07 10.49
C PRO A 36 -5.99 1.07 11.31
N ALA A 37 -5.89 1.16 12.64
CA ALA A 37 -7.01 1.16 13.57
C ALA A 37 -7.53 2.56 13.92
N VAL A 38 -6.86 3.64 13.49
CA VAL A 38 -7.26 5.02 13.82
C VAL A 38 -8.43 5.47 12.95
N PHE A 39 -9.54 5.84 13.61
CA PHE A 39 -10.68 6.58 13.05
C PHE A 39 -11.44 7.25 14.20
N VAL A 40 -12.26 8.25 13.90
CA VAL A 40 -12.98 9.05 14.91
C VAL A 40 -14.48 9.00 14.61
N PRO A 41 -15.25 8.09 15.23
CA PRO A 41 -16.66 7.90 14.94
C PRO A 41 -17.55 8.77 15.84
N LEU A 42 -17.32 10.09 15.84
CA LEU A 42 -18.08 11.04 16.68
C LEU A 42 -19.44 11.43 16.08
N GLY A 43 -19.80 10.90 14.91
CA GLY A 43 -21.03 11.26 14.19
C GLY A 43 -20.92 12.61 13.47
N GLY A 44 -21.92 12.93 12.64
CA GLY A 44 -21.97 14.15 11.84
C GLY A 44 -21.72 13.94 10.34
N THR A 45 -21.53 15.03 9.61
CA THR A 45 -21.42 15.02 8.14
C THR A 45 -19.99 14.82 7.62
N THR A 46 -19.00 14.69 8.52
CA THR A 46 -17.57 14.62 8.16
C THR A 46 -17.07 13.17 8.08
N ASP A 47 -16.12 12.91 7.18
CA ASP A 47 -15.47 11.60 7.05
C ASP A 47 -14.72 11.20 8.34
N HIS A 48 -15.01 9.99 8.85
CA HIS A 48 -14.43 9.50 10.11
C HIS A 48 -13.00 8.94 9.97
N PHE A 49 -12.50 8.69 8.75
CA PHE A 49 -11.42 7.73 8.54
C PHE A 49 -10.11 8.32 8.04
N TYR A 50 -10.14 9.33 7.18
CA TYR A 50 -8.96 9.75 6.42
C TYR A 50 -8.15 10.82 7.15
N LEU A 51 -8.79 11.91 7.56
CA LEU A 51 -8.10 12.99 8.29
C LEU A 51 -7.49 12.51 9.61
N PRO A 52 -8.16 11.68 10.44
CA PRO A 52 -7.55 11.14 11.65
C PRO A 52 -6.27 10.33 11.41
N LYS A 53 -6.18 9.61 10.28
CA LYS A 53 -4.96 8.87 9.91
C LYS A 53 -3.84 9.81 9.51
N VAL A 54 -4.14 10.90 8.78
CA VAL A 54 -3.15 11.93 8.47
C VAL A 54 -2.63 12.59 9.75
N ALA A 55 -3.52 12.95 10.68
CA ALA A 55 -3.15 13.49 11.98
C ALA A 55 -2.26 12.52 12.77
N ALA A 56 -2.61 11.23 12.82
CA ALA A 56 -1.79 10.20 13.46
C ALA A 56 -0.38 10.08 12.83
N MET A 57 -0.27 10.13 11.50
CA MET A 57 1.02 10.15 10.81
C MET A 57 1.85 11.40 11.16
N ILE A 58 1.22 12.57 11.25
CA ILE A 58 1.90 13.82 11.64
C ILE A 58 2.42 13.71 13.07
N ILE A 59 1.58 13.30 14.02
CA ILE A 59 1.96 13.12 15.43
C ILE A 59 3.14 12.14 15.54
N LEU A 60 3.08 11.03 14.81
CA LEU A 60 4.15 10.04 14.80
C LEU A 60 5.45 10.61 14.23
N ALA A 61 5.39 11.37 13.11
CA ALA A 61 6.56 12.00 12.51
C ALA A 61 7.18 13.06 13.43
N LEU A 62 6.36 13.91 14.06
CA LEU A 62 6.81 14.90 15.04
C LEU A 62 7.45 14.23 16.26
N SER A 63 6.86 13.14 16.75
CA SER A 63 7.41 12.37 17.87
C SER A 63 8.79 11.79 17.54
N PHE A 64 8.94 11.22 16.33
CA PHE A 64 10.23 10.74 15.85
C PHE A 64 11.27 11.88 15.78
N LEU A 65 10.92 13.01 15.17
CA LEU A 65 11.80 14.17 15.07
C LEU A 65 12.19 14.74 16.44
N ALA A 66 11.27 14.80 17.40
CA ALA A 66 11.54 15.21 18.77
C ALA A 66 12.56 14.28 19.45
N VAL A 67 12.39 12.96 19.30
CA VAL A 67 13.33 11.96 19.84
C VAL A 67 14.72 12.12 19.20
N LEU A 68 14.80 12.39 17.90
CA LEU A 68 16.07 12.65 17.23
C LEU A 68 16.75 13.93 17.75
N ALA A 69 15.99 15.00 17.96
CA ALA A 69 16.49 16.27 18.48
C ALA A 69 17.02 16.12 19.92
N ILE A 70 16.27 15.44 20.79
CA ILE A 70 16.68 15.12 22.18
C ILE A 70 17.99 14.33 22.18
N ASN A 71 18.12 13.36 21.28
CA ASN A 71 19.34 12.53 21.16
C ASN A 71 20.45 13.18 20.33
N LYS A 72 20.28 14.43 19.86
CA LYS A 72 21.23 15.17 19.02
C LYS A 72 21.66 14.39 17.76
N ILE A 73 20.75 13.60 17.19
CA ILE A 73 20.98 12.85 15.95
C ILE A 73 20.84 13.81 14.77
N ARG A 74 21.81 13.81 13.86
CA ARG A 74 21.82 14.74 12.72
C ARG A 74 21.11 14.14 11.52
N PHE A 75 20.57 15.00 10.66
CA PHE A 75 19.88 14.57 9.43
C PHE A 75 20.73 13.66 8.53
N LYS A 76 22.04 13.92 8.42
CA LYS A 76 22.97 13.07 7.66
C LYS A 76 23.14 11.66 8.22
N ASP A 77 22.78 11.45 9.48
CA ASP A 77 22.83 10.14 10.13
C ASP A 77 21.57 9.30 9.76
N ILE A 78 20.52 9.95 9.23
CA ILE A 78 19.24 9.34 8.83
C ILE A 78 19.21 9.06 7.32
N VAL A 79 19.67 10.02 6.51
CA VAL A 79 19.57 9.93 5.06
C VAL A 79 20.87 9.42 4.45
N GLN A 80 20.82 8.18 3.96
CA GLN A 80 21.92 7.54 3.25
C GLN A 80 22.11 8.16 1.87
N LYS A 81 23.36 8.35 1.43
CA LYS A 81 23.69 8.80 0.08
C LYS A 81 23.76 7.60 -0.86
N ASP A 82 22.63 7.18 -1.40
CA ASP A 82 22.54 6.09 -2.37
C ASP A 82 21.57 6.37 -3.52
N ARG A 83 21.61 5.53 -4.56
CA ARG A 83 20.78 5.69 -5.78
C ARG A 83 19.27 5.72 -5.46
N ILE A 84 18.84 4.98 -4.44
CA ILE A 84 17.44 4.92 -4.00
C ILE A 84 17.01 6.29 -3.44
N ASN A 85 17.79 6.87 -2.52
CA ASN A 85 17.47 8.19 -1.97
C ASN A 85 17.66 9.32 -2.98
N ILE A 86 18.58 9.19 -3.93
CA ILE A 86 18.68 10.14 -5.07
C ILE A 86 17.40 10.10 -5.90
N SER A 87 16.91 8.91 -6.26
CA SER A 87 15.67 8.76 -7.05
C SER A 87 14.46 9.27 -6.26
N LEU A 88 14.39 8.99 -4.96
CA LEU A 88 13.36 9.53 -4.06
C LEU A 88 13.37 11.07 -4.02
N PHE A 89 14.55 11.66 -3.90
CA PHE A 89 14.71 13.12 -3.86
C PHE A 89 14.32 13.77 -5.19
N ILE A 90 14.75 13.21 -6.33
CA ILE A 90 14.34 13.69 -7.65
C ILE A 90 12.81 13.59 -7.79
N TYR A 91 12.22 12.48 -7.36
CA TYR A 91 10.76 12.30 -7.38
C TYR A 91 10.05 13.38 -6.55
N PHE A 92 10.52 13.64 -5.33
CA PHE A 92 9.99 14.72 -4.49
C PHE A 92 10.06 16.09 -5.17
N ILE A 93 11.19 16.43 -5.81
CA ILE A 93 11.34 17.70 -6.54
C ILE A 93 10.34 17.79 -7.69
N LEU A 94 10.11 16.71 -8.44
CA LEU A 94 9.13 16.71 -9.52
C LEU A 94 7.69 16.85 -9.01
N LEU A 95 7.34 16.18 -7.90
CA LEU A 95 6.05 16.36 -7.25
C LEU A 95 5.84 17.80 -6.77
N ALA A 96 6.86 18.39 -6.11
CA ALA A 96 6.83 19.77 -5.67
C ALA A 96 6.74 20.75 -6.85
N ALA A 97 7.43 20.47 -7.96
CA ALA A 97 7.34 21.25 -9.18
C ALA A 97 5.93 21.18 -9.80
N SER A 98 5.25 20.03 -9.71
CA SER A 98 3.87 19.88 -10.21
C SER A 98 2.86 20.78 -9.48
N VAL A 99 3.14 21.20 -8.23
CA VAL A 99 2.28 22.13 -7.48
C VAL A 99 2.15 23.48 -8.19
N TYR A 100 3.18 23.93 -8.90
CA TYR A 100 3.10 25.16 -9.69
C TYR A 100 2.17 25.04 -10.90
N ALA A 101 2.03 23.82 -11.44
CA ALA A 101 1.11 23.53 -12.55
C ALA A 101 -0.34 23.30 -12.10
N ALA A 102 -0.58 23.22 -10.79
CA ALA A 102 -1.89 23.01 -10.20
C ALA A 102 -2.81 24.23 -10.36
N GLU A 103 -4.06 23.98 -10.75
CA GLU A 103 -5.11 25.00 -10.80
C GLU A 103 -5.52 25.41 -9.38
N ASN A 104 -5.74 24.40 -8.51
CA ASN A 104 -5.94 24.57 -7.08
C ASN A 104 -4.69 24.12 -6.30
N LYS A 105 -3.87 25.09 -5.91
CA LYS A 105 -2.64 24.87 -5.14
C LYS A 105 -2.91 24.37 -3.72
N VAL A 106 -4.05 24.70 -3.12
CA VAL A 106 -4.41 24.22 -1.77
C VAL A 106 -4.64 22.72 -1.82
N PHE A 107 -5.37 22.23 -2.83
CA PHE A 107 -5.55 20.80 -3.05
C PHE A 107 -4.20 20.11 -3.29
N ALA A 108 -3.32 20.71 -4.09
CA ALA A 108 -2.00 20.12 -4.33
C ALA A 108 -1.15 19.99 -3.07
N ILE A 109 -1.23 20.95 -2.12
CA ILE A 109 -0.43 20.94 -0.89
C ILE A 109 -1.04 20.04 0.19
N ILE A 110 -2.35 20.17 0.46
CA ILE A 110 -3.02 19.53 1.60
C ILE A 110 -3.83 18.28 1.19
N GLY A 111 -4.32 18.24 -0.03
CA GLY A 111 -5.19 17.19 -0.56
C GLY A 111 -6.65 17.62 -0.66
N VAL A 112 -7.40 16.91 -1.49
CA VAL A 112 -8.84 17.13 -1.63
C VAL A 112 -9.56 16.61 -0.36
N PRO A 113 -10.60 17.31 0.14
CA PRO A 113 -11.44 16.79 1.23
C PRO A 113 -11.95 15.38 0.94
N GLY A 114 -11.82 14.47 1.90
CA GLY A 114 -12.13 13.04 1.71
C GLY A 114 -11.01 12.21 1.08
N ARG A 115 -9.86 12.83 0.76
CA ARG A 115 -8.61 12.13 0.39
C ARG A 115 -7.45 12.54 1.27
N TRP A 116 -7.23 13.84 1.45
CA TRP A 116 -6.14 14.43 2.25
C TRP A 116 -4.74 13.94 1.83
N GLU A 117 -4.55 13.68 0.53
CA GLU A 117 -3.33 13.10 -0.03
C GLU A 117 -2.49 14.11 -0.84
N GLY A 118 -2.40 15.35 -0.35
CA GLY A 118 -1.53 16.37 -0.94
C GLY A 118 -0.04 16.14 -0.68
N LEU A 119 0.79 17.09 -1.13
CA LEU A 119 2.26 17.05 -0.98
C LEU A 119 2.70 16.79 0.46
N VAL A 120 2.02 17.39 1.45
CA VAL A 120 2.34 17.20 2.87
C VAL A 120 2.24 15.72 3.24
N THR A 121 1.14 15.07 2.88
CA THR A 121 0.91 13.67 3.21
C THR A 121 1.82 12.72 2.42
N ILE A 122 2.10 13.02 1.16
CA ILE A 122 3.10 12.26 0.38
C ILE A 122 4.49 12.37 1.04
N THR A 123 4.85 13.55 1.56
CA THR A 123 6.11 13.74 2.31
C THR A 123 6.16 12.88 3.57
N LEU A 124 5.02 12.70 4.27
CA LEU A 124 4.94 11.77 5.40
C LEU A 124 5.20 10.32 4.98
N TYR A 125 4.73 9.90 3.81
CA TYR A 125 5.03 8.57 3.28
C TYR A 125 6.52 8.38 2.99
N MET A 126 7.15 9.37 2.35
CA MET A 126 8.59 9.36 2.08
C MET A 126 9.40 9.34 3.38
N PHE A 127 8.96 10.10 4.39
CA PHE A 127 9.53 10.07 5.73
C PHE A 127 9.42 8.69 6.38
N LEU A 128 8.26 8.04 6.30
CA LEU A 128 8.05 6.68 6.83
C LEU A 128 8.86 5.64 6.06
N PHE A 129 9.05 5.81 4.75
CA PHE A 129 9.98 5.01 3.95
C PHE A 129 11.42 5.13 4.45
N ILE A 130 11.92 6.35 4.66
CA ILE A 130 13.28 6.59 5.18
C ILE A 130 13.43 5.99 6.58
N THR A 131 12.45 6.20 7.45
CA THR A 131 12.42 5.61 8.81
C THR A 131 12.46 4.08 8.74
N ALA A 132 11.68 3.47 7.85
CA ALA A 132 11.69 2.02 7.68
C ALA A 132 13.03 1.47 7.17
N ARG A 133 13.79 2.24 6.38
CA ARG A 133 15.15 1.86 5.95
C ARG A 133 16.17 1.84 7.09
N LEU A 134 15.92 2.60 8.17
CA LEU A 134 16.78 2.64 9.35
C LEU A 134 16.57 1.43 10.26
N TYR A 135 15.44 0.73 10.14
CA TYR A 135 15.19 -0.48 10.90
C TYR A 135 16.04 -1.64 10.35
N LEU A 136 17.10 -1.98 11.08
CA LEU A 136 18.21 -2.81 10.63
C LEU A 136 17.81 -4.25 10.36
N VAL A 137 17.02 -4.85 11.25
CA VAL A 137 16.57 -6.25 11.14
C VAL A 137 15.07 -6.31 11.44
N PRO A 138 14.21 -6.23 10.41
CA PRO A 138 12.80 -6.49 10.56
C PRO A 138 12.59 -7.92 11.05
N ASP A 139 12.37 -8.06 12.35
CA ASP A 139 12.18 -9.35 13.00
C ASP A 139 10.75 -9.89 12.81
N GLU A 140 10.56 -11.16 13.14
CA GLU A 140 9.24 -11.81 13.07
C GLU A 140 8.21 -11.18 14.03
N GLY A 141 8.66 -10.54 15.12
CA GLY A 141 7.79 -9.87 16.07
C GLY A 141 7.01 -8.72 15.42
N LEU A 142 7.69 -7.91 14.59
CA LEU A 142 7.02 -6.89 13.76
C LEU A 142 5.87 -7.50 12.95
N PHE A 143 6.15 -8.56 12.20
CA PHE A 143 5.17 -9.19 11.31
C PHE A 143 4.04 -9.90 12.07
N LYS A 144 4.30 -10.43 13.27
CA LYS A 144 3.24 -10.95 14.15
C LYS A 144 2.30 -9.83 14.58
N ILE A 145 2.83 -8.68 15.01
CA ILE A 145 2.02 -7.53 15.44
C ILE A 145 1.14 -7.04 14.28
N ILE A 146 1.73 -6.85 13.10
CA ILE A 146 0.99 -6.43 11.89
C ILE A 146 -0.11 -7.43 11.56
N LEU A 147 0.18 -8.73 11.66
CA LEU A 147 -0.79 -9.78 11.36
C LEU A 147 -1.96 -9.76 12.36
N VAL A 148 -1.69 -9.55 13.65
CA VAL A 148 -2.74 -9.38 14.67
C VAL A 148 -3.62 -8.17 14.36
N THR A 149 -3.02 -7.01 14.06
CA THR A 149 -3.78 -5.82 13.64
C THR A 149 -4.64 -6.12 12.41
N ALA A 150 -4.08 -6.79 11.40
CA ALA A 150 -4.82 -7.12 10.19
C ALA A 150 -5.97 -8.11 10.45
N ILE A 151 -5.80 -9.08 11.34
CA ILE A 151 -6.89 -9.98 11.77
C ILE A 151 -8.03 -9.17 12.42
N ILE A 152 -7.71 -8.24 13.33
CA ILE A 152 -8.73 -7.40 13.99
C ILE A 152 -9.48 -6.56 12.95
N VAL A 153 -8.74 -5.88 12.06
CA VAL A 153 -9.32 -5.08 10.97
C VAL A 153 -10.18 -5.95 10.05
N SER A 154 -9.76 -7.16 9.73
CA SER A 154 -10.51 -8.06 8.86
C SER A 154 -11.76 -8.64 9.51
N ILE A 155 -11.69 -9.03 10.79
CA ILE A 155 -12.86 -9.47 11.56
C ILE A 155 -13.90 -8.35 11.61
N TYR A 156 -13.47 -7.11 11.93
CA TYR A 156 -14.38 -5.97 11.92
C TYR A 156 -15.03 -5.76 10.55
N GLY A 157 -14.24 -5.83 9.46
CA GLY A 157 -14.78 -5.72 8.10
C GLY A 157 -15.79 -6.82 7.75
N ILE A 158 -15.59 -8.06 8.21
CA ILE A 158 -16.55 -9.16 8.02
C ILE A 158 -17.84 -8.89 8.80
N LEU A 159 -17.74 -8.48 10.07
CA LEU A 159 -18.90 -8.17 10.90
C LEU A 159 -19.76 -7.05 10.31
N GLN A 160 -19.15 -6.04 9.68
CA GLN A 160 -19.89 -4.98 8.98
C GLN A 160 -20.76 -5.52 7.84
N THR A 161 -20.35 -6.60 7.17
CA THR A 161 -21.17 -7.23 6.11
C THR A 161 -22.39 -7.98 6.65
N MET A 162 -22.40 -8.26 7.95
CA MET A 162 -23.51 -8.86 8.68
C MET A 162 -24.38 -7.81 9.38
N ASN A 163 -24.21 -6.52 9.03
CA ASN A 163 -24.82 -5.38 9.71
C ASN A 163 -24.48 -5.24 11.19
N PHE A 164 -23.40 -5.88 11.65
CA PHE A 164 -22.86 -5.67 12.99
C PHE A 164 -21.78 -4.58 12.94
N ASP A 165 -22.17 -3.35 13.24
CA ASP A 165 -21.27 -2.20 13.33
C ASP A 165 -21.34 -1.59 14.74
N PRO A 166 -20.31 -1.76 15.58
CA PRO A 166 -20.30 -1.22 16.93
C PRO A 166 -20.14 0.31 16.97
N PHE A 167 -19.86 0.96 15.84
CA PHE A 167 -19.67 2.40 15.74
C PHE A 167 -20.65 3.03 14.74
N PRO A 168 -21.10 4.28 14.97
CA PRO A 168 -21.97 4.98 14.02
C PRO A 168 -21.25 5.24 12.70
N ARG A 169 -21.98 5.04 11.60
CA ARG A 169 -21.49 5.32 10.24
C ARG A 169 -21.63 6.80 9.92
N ASP A 170 -20.70 7.31 9.12
CA ASP A 170 -20.83 8.63 8.52
C ASP A 170 -21.80 8.62 7.32
N VAL A 171 -22.19 9.81 6.88
CA VAL A 171 -23.15 10.02 5.77
C VAL A 171 -22.71 9.32 4.48
N LEU A 172 -21.40 9.20 4.23
CA LEU A 172 -20.88 8.55 3.01
C LEU A 172 -21.12 7.04 3.01
N ARG A 173 -21.28 6.43 4.19
CA ARG A 173 -21.29 4.98 4.40
C ARG A 173 -22.55 4.48 5.09
N GLU A 174 -23.50 5.36 5.40
CA GLU A 174 -24.78 5.04 6.04
C GLU A 174 -25.44 3.81 5.39
N ASN A 175 -25.53 3.80 4.07
CA ASN A 175 -26.19 2.74 3.28
C ASN A 175 -25.26 1.58 2.86
N TRP A 176 -24.03 1.49 3.38
CA TRP A 176 -23.06 0.47 2.95
C TRP A 176 -23.15 -0.81 3.79
N SER A 177 -24.03 -1.74 3.41
CA SER A 177 -24.22 -3.01 4.16
C SER A 177 -23.56 -4.23 3.52
N LYS A 178 -23.33 -4.24 2.21
CA LYS A 178 -22.97 -5.47 1.47
C LYS A 178 -21.46 -5.71 1.26
N ARG A 179 -20.61 -4.72 1.57
CA ARG A 179 -19.15 -4.79 1.31
C ARG A 179 -18.37 -4.41 2.55
N ALA A 180 -17.32 -5.17 2.84
CA ALA A 180 -16.41 -4.89 3.93
C ALA A 180 -15.57 -3.64 3.64
N PHE A 181 -15.52 -2.69 4.57
CA PHE A 181 -14.65 -1.50 4.48
C PHE A 181 -13.80 -1.25 5.73
N SER A 182 -14.23 -1.76 6.89
CA SER A 182 -13.55 -1.72 8.19
C SER A 182 -13.03 -0.32 8.55
N THR A 183 -11.99 -0.25 9.38
CA THR A 183 -11.27 0.98 9.74
C THR A 183 -10.56 1.64 8.55
N MET A 184 -10.53 1.02 7.37
CA MET A 184 -9.94 1.61 6.16
C MET A 184 -10.88 2.60 5.48
N GLY A 185 -12.17 2.58 5.83
CA GLY A 185 -13.18 3.52 5.31
C GLY A 185 -13.55 3.31 3.84
N ASN A 186 -13.02 2.31 3.15
CA ASN A 186 -13.44 1.96 1.80
C ASN A 186 -13.10 0.50 1.46
N PRO A 187 -13.97 -0.25 0.77
CA PRO A 187 -13.67 -1.63 0.37
C PRO A 187 -12.46 -1.75 -0.54
N ASN A 188 -12.20 -0.76 -1.40
CA ASN A 188 -11.02 -0.75 -2.25
C ASN A 188 -9.74 -0.61 -1.41
N PHE A 189 -9.79 0.19 -0.35
CA PHE A 189 -8.64 0.43 0.53
C PHE A 189 -8.39 -0.77 1.43
N LEU A 190 -9.45 -1.33 2.01
CA LEU A 190 -9.34 -2.58 2.76
C LEU A 190 -8.77 -3.71 1.91
N GLY A 191 -9.19 -3.82 0.64
CA GLY A 191 -8.64 -4.78 -0.30
C GLY A 191 -7.14 -4.60 -0.52
N SER A 192 -6.69 -3.37 -0.83
CA SER A 192 -5.26 -3.07 -1.00
C SER A 192 -4.43 -3.29 0.27
N TYR A 193 -4.99 -2.99 1.45
CA TYR A 193 -4.35 -3.28 2.73
C TYR A 193 -4.13 -4.79 2.89
N ILE A 194 -5.17 -5.60 2.67
CA ILE A 194 -5.06 -7.06 2.81
C ILE A 194 -4.06 -7.65 1.81
N VAL A 195 -3.99 -7.12 0.58
CA VAL A 195 -2.99 -7.54 -0.43
C VAL A 195 -1.57 -7.39 0.11
N LEU A 196 -1.27 -6.30 0.83
CA LEU A 196 0.04 -6.07 1.45
C LEU A 196 0.33 -7.03 2.61
N ILE A 197 -0.69 -7.53 3.31
CA ILE A 197 -0.49 -8.33 4.53
C ILE A 197 -0.56 -9.83 4.29
N ILE A 198 -1.33 -10.32 3.31
CA ILE A 198 -1.50 -11.77 3.03
C ILE A 198 -0.17 -12.56 2.95
N PRO A 199 0.91 -12.05 2.32
CA PRO A 199 2.18 -12.79 2.31
C PRO A 199 2.76 -13.07 3.68
N THR A 200 2.43 -12.24 4.68
CA THR A 200 2.83 -12.44 6.07
C THR A 200 2.18 -13.69 6.67
N SER A 201 0.88 -13.89 6.44
CA SER A 201 0.17 -15.08 6.95
C SER A 201 0.67 -16.36 6.27
N ILE A 202 0.93 -16.29 4.96
CA ILE A 202 1.52 -17.38 4.17
C ILE A 202 2.93 -17.69 4.67
N TYR A 203 3.75 -16.69 4.97
CA TYR A 203 5.08 -16.89 5.52
C TYR A 203 5.05 -17.66 6.85
N PHE A 204 4.17 -17.27 7.79
CA PHE A 204 4.07 -17.98 9.06
C PHE A 204 3.59 -19.42 8.90
N TYR A 205 2.69 -19.69 7.96
CA TYR A 205 2.23 -21.04 7.70
C TYR A 205 3.28 -21.90 6.96
N ILE A 206 3.73 -21.45 5.79
CA ILE A 206 4.61 -22.23 4.91
C ILE A 206 6.03 -22.34 5.51
N ILE A 207 6.63 -21.22 5.89
CA ILE A 207 8.05 -21.15 6.27
C ILE A 207 8.22 -21.44 7.77
N LYS A 208 7.36 -20.84 8.62
CA LYS A 208 7.45 -21.01 10.08
C LYS A 208 6.68 -22.21 10.61
N LYS A 209 5.96 -22.94 9.75
CA LYS A 209 5.21 -24.15 10.12
C LYS A 209 4.18 -23.89 11.23
N ASN A 210 3.69 -22.65 11.33
CA ASN A 210 2.75 -22.24 12.36
C ASN A 210 1.33 -22.21 11.80
N ILE A 211 0.44 -23.02 12.37
CA ILE A 211 -0.95 -23.13 11.91
C ILE A 211 -1.73 -21.83 12.05
N THR A 212 -1.34 -20.94 12.98
CA THR A 212 -1.98 -19.61 13.11
C THR A 212 -1.82 -18.77 11.84
N GLY A 213 -0.78 -19.01 11.04
CA GLY A 213 -0.63 -18.40 9.72
C GLY A 213 -1.72 -18.82 8.74
N LEU A 214 -2.18 -20.07 8.78
CA LEU A 214 -3.28 -20.55 7.93
C LEU A 214 -4.63 -20.00 8.40
N THR A 215 -4.86 -19.96 9.72
CA THR A 215 -6.06 -19.34 10.30
C THR A 215 -6.12 -17.85 9.94
N ALA A 216 -5.01 -17.12 10.09
CA ALA A 216 -4.94 -15.73 9.69
C ALA A 216 -5.17 -15.55 8.19
N TYR A 217 -4.58 -16.40 7.34
CA TYR A 217 -4.84 -16.40 5.90
C TYR A 217 -6.33 -16.54 5.60
N ALA A 218 -7.01 -17.51 6.22
CA ALA A 218 -8.43 -17.73 5.97
C ALA A 218 -9.30 -16.52 6.33
N ILE A 219 -9.04 -15.88 7.47
CA ILE A 219 -9.76 -14.66 7.91
C ILE A 219 -9.50 -13.49 6.94
N LEU A 220 -8.22 -13.23 6.62
CA LEU A 220 -7.82 -12.15 5.72
C LEU A 220 -8.41 -12.37 4.32
N PHE A 221 -8.32 -13.59 3.80
CA PHE A 221 -8.81 -13.94 2.46
C PHE A 221 -10.33 -13.87 2.38
N TYR A 222 -11.07 -14.34 3.39
CA TYR A 222 -12.52 -14.20 3.41
C TYR A 222 -12.93 -12.72 3.47
N CYS A 223 -12.26 -11.90 4.30
CA CYS A 223 -12.48 -10.46 4.34
C CYS A 223 -12.18 -9.79 2.98
N LEU A 224 -11.10 -10.19 2.30
CA LEU A 224 -10.75 -9.74 0.95
C LEU A 224 -11.87 -10.03 -0.05
N LEU A 225 -12.48 -11.22 -0.01
CA LEU A 225 -13.65 -11.54 -0.84
C LEU A 225 -14.82 -10.61 -0.50
N SER A 226 -15.11 -10.42 0.79
CA SER A 226 -16.14 -9.50 1.29
C SER A 226 -15.93 -8.04 0.88
N THR A 227 -14.72 -7.62 0.53
CA THR A 227 -14.53 -6.27 -0.05
C THR A 227 -15.14 -6.14 -1.44
N GLY A 228 -15.33 -7.23 -2.19
CA GLY A 228 -15.76 -7.20 -3.59
C GLY A 228 -14.81 -6.42 -4.52
N THR A 229 -13.55 -6.21 -4.14
CA THR A 229 -12.61 -5.37 -4.89
C THR A 229 -11.80 -6.21 -5.88
N ARG A 230 -12.24 -6.25 -7.14
CA ARG A 230 -11.61 -7.04 -8.23
C ARG A 230 -10.10 -6.77 -8.39
N GLY A 231 -9.67 -5.51 -8.31
CA GLY A 231 -8.24 -5.15 -8.35
C GLY A 231 -7.42 -5.74 -7.21
N ALA A 232 -8.01 -5.87 -6.01
CA ALA A 232 -7.35 -6.50 -4.86
C ALA A 232 -7.28 -8.03 -5.00
N TRP A 233 -8.26 -8.66 -5.66
CA TRP A 233 -8.18 -10.09 -6.00
C TRP A 233 -7.02 -10.37 -6.96
N LEU A 234 -6.87 -9.56 -8.02
CA LEU A 234 -5.74 -9.67 -8.95
C LEU A 234 -4.40 -9.41 -8.25
N GLY A 235 -4.33 -8.39 -7.39
CA GLY A 235 -3.15 -8.12 -6.57
C GLY A 235 -2.79 -9.28 -5.63
N THR A 236 -3.79 -9.91 -5.02
CA THR A 236 -3.59 -11.09 -4.14
C THR A 236 -3.08 -12.29 -4.94
N ILE A 237 -3.65 -12.57 -6.12
CA ILE A 237 -3.17 -13.62 -7.01
C ILE A 237 -1.70 -13.39 -7.37
N ALA A 238 -1.34 -12.17 -7.82
CA ALA A 238 0.04 -11.81 -8.13
C ALA A 238 0.96 -11.96 -6.91
N SER A 239 0.49 -11.56 -5.72
CA SER A 239 1.24 -11.70 -4.47
C SER A 239 1.52 -13.14 -4.09
N ILE A 240 0.52 -14.04 -4.18
CA ILE A 240 0.65 -15.46 -3.84
C ILE A 240 1.56 -16.16 -4.86
N MET A 241 1.36 -15.87 -6.16
CA MET A 241 2.19 -16.42 -7.24
C MET A 241 3.65 -15.96 -7.10
N ALA A 242 3.88 -14.67 -6.81
CA ALA A 242 5.22 -14.15 -6.56
C ALA A 242 5.85 -14.84 -5.35
N PHE A 243 5.12 -15.00 -4.24
CA PHE A 243 5.62 -15.69 -3.06
C PHE A 243 6.03 -17.13 -3.37
N ALA A 244 5.18 -17.90 -4.05
CA ALA A 244 5.47 -19.27 -4.45
C ALA A 244 6.68 -19.33 -5.42
N ALA A 245 6.66 -18.56 -6.51
CA ALA A 245 7.72 -18.57 -7.52
C ALA A 245 9.08 -18.17 -6.94
N ILE A 246 9.15 -17.07 -6.18
CA ILE A 246 10.39 -16.60 -5.56
C ILE A 246 10.88 -17.62 -4.53
N HIS A 247 9.99 -18.18 -3.72
CA HIS A 247 10.34 -19.22 -2.75
C HIS A 247 10.96 -20.45 -3.44
N TYR A 248 10.34 -20.93 -4.52
CA TYR A 248 10.86 -22.05 -5.32
C TYR A 248 12.23 -21.72 -5.94
N MET A 249 12.37 -20.57 -6.59
CA MET A 249 13.58 -20.19 -7.32
C MET A 249 14.80 -20.03 -6.39
N TYR A 250 14.62 -19.44 -5.20
CA TYR A 250 15.73 -19.09 -4.31
C TYR A 250 16.01 -20.12 -3.22
N PHE A 251 14.99 -20.84 -2.75
CA PHE A 251 15.13 -21.74 -1.60
C PHE A 251 14.77 -23.20 -1.92
N ARG A 252 14.07 -23.45 -3.03
CA ARG A 252 13.41 -24.72 -3.38
C ARG A 252 12.41 -25.17 -2.31
N TYR A 253 11.41 -25.95 -2.71
CA TYR A 253 10.44 -26.48 -1.75
C TYR A 253 10.95 -27.75 -1.08
N SER A 254 10.86 -27.82 0.25
CA SER A 254 10.86 -29.12 0.93
C SER A 254 9.54 -29.86 0.72
N LYS A 255 9.52 -31.19 0.89
CA LYS A 255 8.29 -32.00 0.80
C LYS A 255 7.17 -31.46 1.69
N GLY A 256 7.51 -31.08 2.92
CA GLY A 256 6.53 -30.52 3.86
C GLY A 256 6.03 -29.12 3.48
N GLU A 257 6.85 -28.27 2.87
CA GLU A 257 6.39 -26.97 2.34
C GLU A 257 5.46 -27.15 1.15
N PHE A 258 5.76 -28.10 0.25
CA PHE A 258 4.89 -28.45 -0.86
C PHE A 258 3.51 -28.91 -0.38
N THR A 259 3.45 -29.81 0.61
CA THR A 259 2.17 -30.22 1.23
C THR A 259 1.40 -29.02 1.79
N ARG A 260 2.09 -28.08 2.46
CA ARG A 260 1.43 -26.86 2.97
C ARG A 260 0.91 -25.96 1.85
N TYR A 261 1.60 -25.85 0.71
CA TYR A 261 1.05 -25.13 -0.45
C TYR A 261 -0.23 -25.79 -1.00
N ILE A 262 -0.26 -27.13 -1.05
CA ILE A 262 -1.48 -27.86 -1.46
C ILE A 262 -2.63 -27.59 -0.48
N ILE A 263 -2.37 -27.63 0.83
CA ILE A 263 -3.39 -27.32 1.85
C ILE A 263 -3.86 -25.87 1.70
N LEU A 264 -2.95 -24.91 1.50
CA LEU A 264 -3.31 -23.51 1.26
C LEU A 264 -4.21 -23.35 0.03
N LEU A 265 -3.91 -24.06 -1.06
CA LEU A 265 -4.72 -24.07 -2.27
C LEU A 265 -6.12 -24.66 -2.01
N VAL A 266 -6.20 -25.81 -1.33
CA VAL A 266 -7.48 -26.44 -0.94
C VAL A 266 -8.31 -25.48 -0.09
N ILE A 267 -7.72 -24.86 0.94
CA ILE A 267 -8.41 -23.87 1.77
C ILE A 267 -8.87 -22.67 0.94
N THR A 268 -8.08 -22.21 -0.02
CA THR A 268 -8.48 -21.12 -0.91
C THR A 268 -9.71 -21.50 -1.74
N ILE A 269 -9.73 -22.70 -2.32
CA ILE A 269 -10.87 -23.21 -3.10
C ILE A 269 -12.11 -23.34 -2.21
N LEU A 270 -11.97 -23.88 -0.99
CA LEU A 270 -13.06 -24.02 -0.03
C LEU A 270 -13.65 -22.66 0.37
N LEU A 271 -12.80 -21.65 0.61
CA LEU A 271 -13.24 -20.29 0.94
C LEU A 271 -13.95 -19.62 -0.24
N LEU A 272 -13.47 -19.82 -1.47
CA LEU A 272 -14.14 -19.33 -2.68
C LEU A 272 -15.51 -19.98 -2.86
N ALA A 273 -15.61 -21.30 -2.67
CA ALA A 273 -16.87 -22.04 -2.76
C ALA A 273 -17.86 -21.59 -1.68
N LEU A 274 -17.39 -21.47 -0.42
CA LEU A 274 -18.18 -20.97 0.70
C LEU A 274 -18.69 -19.55 0.44
N TYR A 275 -17.82 -18.64 0.00
CA TYR A 275 -18.20 -17.26 -0.28
C TYR A 275 -19.19 -17.18 -1.45
N ASN A 276 -19.00 -17.97 -2.50
CA ASN A 276 -19.93 -18.02 -3.63
C ASN A 276 -21.31 -18.56 -3.21
N PHE A 277 -21.34 -19.59 -2.37
CA PHE A 277 -22.59 -20.13 -1.81
C PHE A 277 -23.30 -19.07 -0.97
N ASN A 278 -22.59 -18.39 -0.06
CA ASN A 278 -23.13 -17.31 0.78
C ASN A 278 -23.58 -16.06 -0.01
N THR A 279 -23.13 -15.91 -1.26
CA THR A 279 -23.49 -14.78 -2.13
C THR A 279 -24.41 -15.20 -3.29
N GLU A 280 -24.97 -16.41 -3.23
CA GLU A 280 -25.92 -16.94 -4.22
C GLU A 280 -25.40 -16.82 -5.67
N GLY A 281 -24.10 -17.05 -5.88
CA GLY A 281 -23.47 -16.97 -7.21
C GLY A 281 -22.98 -15.58 -7.64
N ALA A 282 -23.31 -14.51 -6.90
CA ALA A 282 -22.91 -13.14 -7.25
C ALA A 282 -21.38 -12.96 -7.31
N PHE A 283 -20.63 -13.76 -6.55
CA PHE A 283 -19.17 -13.80 -6.63
C PHE A 283 -18.68 -14.22 -8.03
N ILE A 284 -19.18 -15.34 -8.57
CA ILE A 284 -18.78 -15.85 -9.89
C ILE A 284 -19.10 -14.82 -10.98
N ASP A 285 -20.30 -14.23 -10.96
CA ASP A 285 -20.69 -13.18 -11.93
C ASP A 285 -19.73 -12.00 -11.91
N ARG A 286 -19.35 -11.57 -10.70
CA ARG A 286 -18.39 -10.49 -10.50
C ARG A 286 -16.98 -10.89 -10.91
N PHE A 287 -16.57 -12.14 -10.71
CA PHE A 287 -15.26 -12.62 -11.17
C PHE A 287 -15.20 -12.66 -12.71
N LEU A 288 -16.21 -13.25 -13.36
CA LEU A 288 -16.31 -13.33 -14.82
C LEU A 288 -16.45 -11.95 -15.48
N SER A 289 -16.98 -10.95 -14.76
CA SER A 289 -17.02 -9.56 -15.25
C SER A 289 -15.62 -8.98 -15.52
N ILE A 290 -14.54 -9.48 -14.90
CA ILE A 290 -13.18 -9.00 -15.17
C ILE A 290 -12.80 -9.26 -16.63
N ALA A 291 -13.02 -10.48 -17.11
CA ALA A 291 -12.70 -10.87 -18.49
C ALA A 291 -13.63 -10.16 -19.51
N ARG A 292 -14.92 -10.01 -19.17
CA ARG A 292 -15.89 -9.27 -19.98
C ARG A 292 -15.49 -7.79 -20.14
N ASP A 293 -15.19 -7.11 -19.03
CA ASP A 293 -14.76 -5.71 -19.03
C ASP A 293 -13.47 -5.52 -19.84
N ALA A 294 -12.50 -6.43 -19.72
CA ALA A 294 -11.26 -6.38 -20.48
C ALA A 294 -11.51 -6.55 -22.00
N ASN A 295 -12.36 -7.49 -22.39
CA ASN A 295 -12.73 -7.69 -23.79
C ASN A 295 -13.46 -6.47 -24.36
N GLU A 296 -14.41 -5.89 -23.60
CA GLU A 296 -15.12 -4.68 -24.02
C GLU A 296 -14.18 -3.49 -24.20
N PHE A 297 -13.22 -3.29 -23.29
CA PHE A 297 -12.23 -2.22 -23.39
C PHE A 297 -11.35 -2.35 -24.64
N LEU A 298 -10.97 -3.57 -25.01
CA LEU A 298 -10.07 -3.83 -26.14
C LEU A 298 -10.78 -3.82 -27.51
N THR A 299 -12.06 -4.22 -27.56
CA THR A 299 -12.73 -4.51 -28.83
C THR A 299 -13.85 -3.54 -29.19
N LYS A 300 -14.39 -2.77 -28.24
CA LYS A 300 -15.59 -1.94 -28.46
C LYS A 300 -15.33 -0.50 -28.09
N GLY A 301 -14.93 0.30 -29.08
CA GLY A 301 -14.61 1.74 -28.99
C GLY A 301 -15.47 2.49 -27.98
N ASP A 302 -16.77 2.68 -28.24
CA ASP A 302 -17.63 3.49 -27.38
C ASP A 302 -18.09 2.77 -26.11
N ARG A 303 -18.21 1.43 -26.13
CA ARG A 303 -18.60 0.66 -24.92
C ARG A 303 -17.48 0.53 -23.90
N ALA A 304 -16.23 0.77 -24.30
CA ALA A 304 -15.09 0.79 -23.39
C ALA A 304 -15.30 1.80 -22.25
N ASP A 305 -16.11 2.85 -22.43
CA ASP A 305 -16.35 3.87 -21.39
C ASP A 305 -17.07 3.31 -20.15
N TYR A 306 -17.89 2.27 -20.30
CA TYR A 306 -18.60 1.60 -19.20
C TYR A 306 -17.76 0.52 -18.50
N SER A 307 -16.66 0.08 -19.12
CA SER A 307 -15.85 -1.03 -18.62
C SER A 307 -15.17 -0.73 -17.28
N GLY A 308 -15.00 -1.76 -16.46
CA GLY A 308 -14.16 -1.68 -15.26
C GLY A 308 -14.73 -0.76 -14.18
N ALA A 309 -16.06 -0.62 -14.08
CA ALA A 309 -16.73 0.40 -13.27
C ALA A 309 -16.41 1.83 -13.74
N ASN A 310 -16.64 2.10 -15.02
CA ASN A 310 -16.38 3.36 -15.72
C ASN A 310 -14.90 3.79 -15.77
N ARG A 311 -13.96 2.88 -15.50
CA ARG A 311 -12.53 3.18 -15.58
C ARG A 311 -12.09 3.44 -17.02
N GLY A 312 -12.73 2.81 -18.01
CA GLY A 312 -12.40 3.08 -19.41
C GLY A 312 -12.68 4.53 -19.83
N PHE A 313 -13.79 5.12 -19.37
CA PHE A 313 -14.10 6.54 -19.58
C PHE A 313 -12.97 7.43 -19.03
N ILE A 314 -12.55 7.13 -17.79
CA ILE A 314 -11.50 7.89 -17.08
C ILE A 314 -10.16 7.73 -17.80
N TRP A 315 -9.75 6.51 -18.13
CA TRP A 315 -8.42 6.24 -18.68
C TRP A 315 -8.20 6.84 -20.06
N LYS A 316 -9.22 6.84 -20.94
CA LYS A 316 -9.12 7.49 -22.25
C LYS A 316 -8.88 9.00 -22.11
N ARG A 317 -9.67 9.66 -21.26
CA ARG A 317 -9.58 11.11 -21.02
C ARG A 317 -8.30 11.48 -20.27
N VAL A 318 -7.86 10.64 -19.33
CA VAL A 318 -6.55 10.76 -18.69
C VAL A 318 -5.41 10.67 -19.71
N ALA A 319 -5.48 9.76 -20.68
CA ALA A 319 -4.47 9.65 -21.73
C ALA A 319 -4.41 10.92 -22.61
N GLU A 320 -5.55 11.52 -22.93
CA GLU A 320 -5.62 12.81 -23.63
C GLU A 320 -5.06 13.96 -22.79
N LEU A 321 -5.36 14.00 -21.50
CA LEU A 321 -4.79 14.99 -20.58
C LEU A 321 -3.26 14.87 -20.51
N ILE A 322 -2.72 13.64 -20.41
CA ILE A 322 -1.28 13.39 -20.45
C ILE A 322 -0.67 13.92 -21.75
N LYS A 323 -1.31 13.68 -22.91
CA LYS A 323 -0.85 14.21 -24.20
C LYS A 323 -0.80 15.75 -24.23
N LYS A 324 -1.76 16.41 -23.58
CA LYS A 324 -1.80 17.88 -23.50
C LYS A 324 -0.70 18.47 -22.61
N ARG A 325 -0.32 17.79 -21.52
CA ARG A 325 0.68 18.27 -20.55
C ARG A 325 1.64 17.14 -20.09
N PRO A 326 2.48 16.61 -20.98
CA PRO A 326 3.26 15.39 -20.70
C PRO A 326 4.36 15.57 -19.65
N LEU A 327 4.86 16.79 -19.45
CA LEU A 327 6.02 17.05 -18.59
C LEU A 327 5.62 17.39 -17.15
N ALA A 328 4.74 18.37 -16.95
CA ALA A 328 4.38 18.87 -15.61
C ALA A 328 3.03 18.33 -15.11
N GLY A 329 2.20 17.77 -16.00
CA GLY A 329 0.83 17.36 -15.67
C GLY A 329 -0.08 18.53 -15.29
N TYR A 330 -1.07 18.23 -14.46
CA TYR A 330 -2.07 19.19 -13.95
C TYR A 330 -1.89 19.55 -12.47
N GLY A 331 -0.80 19.10 -11.86
CA GLY A 331 -0.56 19.15 -10.43
C GLY A 331 -1.16 17.96 -9.68
N ILE A 332 -0.48 17.51 -8.63
CA ILE A 332 -1.02 16.53 -7.68
C ILE A 332 -2.36 17.00 -7.12
N GLU A 333 -3.27 16.04 -6.87
CA GLU A 333 -4.62 16.28 -6.34
C GLU A 333 -5.54 17.18 -7.20
N ASN A 334 -5.16 17.48 -8.45
CA ASN A 334 -5.91 18.39 -9.33
C ASN A 334 -6.60 17.70 -10.52
N LEU A 335 -6.67 16.36 -10.52
CA LEU A 335 -7.33 15.65 -11.61
C LEU A 335 -8.82 16.03 -11.73
N GLY A 336 -9.52 16.22 -10.61
CA GLY A 336 -10.91 16.66 -10.60
C GLY A 336 -11.12 18.01 -11.28
N GLU A 337 -10.22 18.98 -11.05
CA GLU A 337 -10.25 20.29 -11.72
C GLU A 337 -10.01 20.16 -13.23
N ALA A 338 -9.04 19.32 -13.63
CA ALA A 338 -8.79 19.05 -15.04
C ALA A 338 -10.01 18.39 -15.72
N PHE A 339 -10.67 17.43 -15.07
CA PHE A 339 -11.88 16.80 -15.61
C PHE A 339 -13.04 17.78 -15.74
N LYS A 340 -13.26 18.62 -14.72
CA LYS A 340 -14.28 19.68 -14.78
C LYS A 340 -14.00 20.68 -15.90
N LYS A 341 -12.74 21.00 -16.15
CA LYS A 341 -12.36 21.95 -17.19
C LYS A 341 -12.52 21.41 -18.61
N TYR A 342 -12.13 20.15 -18.84
CA TYR A 342 -12.03 19.61 -20.20
C TYR A 342 -13.17 18.66 -20.59
N TYR A 343 -13.86 18.03 -19.62
CA TYR A 343 -14.76 16.91 -19.87
C TYR A 343 -16.11 17.03 -19.13
N THR A 344 -16.54 18.24 -18.74
CA THR A 344 -17.88 18.44 -18.17
C THR A 344 -18.98 17.99 -19.13
N LYS A 345 -18.85 18.28 -20.42
CA LYS A 345 -19.85 17.86 -21.43
C LYS A 345 -19.92 16.34 -21.53
N ASP A 346 -18.78 15.66 -21.62
CA ASP A 346 -18.71 14.19 -21.64
C ASP A 346 -19.38 13.55 -20.42
N MET A 347 -19.19 14.13 -19.22
CA MET A 347 -19.80 13.60 -18.00
C MET A 347 -21.32 13.77 -17.99
N ILE A 348 -21.83 14.90 -18.47
CA ILE A 348 -23.27 15.14 -18.63
C ILE A 348 -23.85 14.19 -19.67
N GLU A 349 -23.18 13.99 -20.81
CA GLU A 349 -23.63 13.07 -21.85
C GLU A 349 -23.68 11.61 -21.35
N LEU A 350 -22.70 11.18 -20.54
CA LEU A 350 -22.64 9.80 -20.06
C LEU A 350 -23.52 9.52 -18.83
N TRP A 351 -23.60 10.45 -17.88
CA TRP A 351 -24.25 10.23 -16.57
C TRP A 351 -25.41 11.17 -16.27
N ASN A 352 -25.72 12.11 -17.16
CA ASN A 352 -26.72 13.16 -16.94
C ASN A 352 -26.44 14.03 -15.70
N GLU A 353 -25.19 14.04 -15.22
CA GLU A 353 -24.73 14.82 -14.07
C GLU A 353 -23.22 15.05 -14.15
N VAL A 354 -22.74 16.10 -13.48
CA VAL A 354 -21.30 16.34 -13.33
C VAL A 354 -20.79 15.61 -12.09
N ARG A 355 -19.96 14.59 -12.30
CA ARG A 355 -19.28 13.87 -11.21
C ARG A 355 -17.90 14.45 -10.93
N TYR A 356 -17.49 14.48 -9.66
CA TYR A 356 -16.13 14.87 -9.30
C TYR A 356 -15.17 13.68 -9.41
N LEU A 357 -14.45 13.59 -10.53
CA LEU A 357 -13.49 12.51 -10.82
C LEU A 357 -12.08 12.90 -10.36
N ASP A 358 -11.79 12.68 -9.08
CA ASP A 358 -10.58 13.14 -8.41
C ASP A 358 -9.36 12.22 -8.60
N LYS A 359 -9.57 10.97 -9.00
CA LYS A 359 -8.50 9.97 -9.16
C LYS A 359 -8.67 9.16 -10.46
N ALA A 360 -7.54 8.73 -11.02
CA ALA A 360 -7.53 7.95 -12.26
C ALA A 360 -7.88 6.46 -12.06
N HIS A 361 -7.98 5.99 -10.80
CA HIS A 361 -8.14 4.57 -10.47
C HIS A 361 -7.09 3.63 -11.10
N ASN A 362 -5.92 4.20 -11.35
CA ASN A 362 -4.67 3.57 -11.75
C ASN A 362 -3.55 4.50 -11.28
N GLU A 363 -2.74 4.09 -10.29
CA GLU A 363 -1.74 4.97 -9.68
C GLU A 363 -0.68 5.44 -10.68
N TYR A 364 -0.30 4.61 -11.65
CA TYR A 364 0.71 4.96 -12.65
C TYR A 364 0.22 6.02 -13.62
N LEU A 365 -0.99 5.86 -14.15
CA LEU A 365 -1.65 6.87 -14.97
C LEU A 365 -1.91 8.14 -14.16
N HIS A 366 -2.26 8.00 -12.87
CA HIS A 366 -2.48 9.12 -11.98
C HIS A 366 -1.22 9.96 -11.77
N ILE A 367 -0.06 9.32 -11.53
CA ILE A 367 1.23 10.03 -11.43
C ILE A 367 1.54 10.75 -12.75
N ALA A 368 1.37 10.07 -13.89
CA ALA A 368 1.66 10.68 -15.20
C ALA A 368 0.78 11.89 -15.52
N VAL A 369 -0.52 11.85 -15.22
CA VAL A 369 -1.43 12.97 -15.53
C VAL A 369 -1.31 14.12 -14.54
N THR A 370 -1.01 13.85 -13.28
CA THR A 370 -0.92 14.89 -12.25
C THR A 370 0.46 15.52 -12.17
N SER A 371 1.52 14.71 -12.25
CA SER A 371 2.90 15.16 -12.04
C SER A 371 3.82 14.94 -13.25
N GLY A 372 3.26 14.45 -14.36
CA GLY A 372 3.98 14.26 -15.63
C GLY A 372 4.65 12.89 -15.80
N ILE A 373 4.95 12.56 -17.06
CA ILE A 373 5.69 11.36 -17.46
C ILE A 373 7.06 11.28 -16.78
N PRO A 374 7.85 12.37 -16.64
CA PRO A 374 9.12 12.33 -15.90
C PRO A 374 8.97 11.79 -14.47
N SER A 375 7.93 12.23 -13.74
CA SER A 375 7.65 11.75 -12.39
C SER A 375 7.34 10.26 -12.36
N LEU A 376 6.55 9.77 -13.32
CA LEU A 376 6.27 8.33 -13.44
C LEU A 376 7.55 7.53 -13.70
N LEU A 377 8.41 7.98 -14.61
CA LEU A 377 9.67 7.27 -14.92
C LEU A 377 10.62 7.21 -13.71
N VAL A 378 10.73 8.30 -12.95
CA VAL A 378 11.54 8.34 -11.73
C VAL A 378 10.92 7.45 -10.65
N TYR A 379 9.60 7.45 -10.48
CA TYR A 379 8.90 6.55 -9.55
C TYR A 379 9.13 5.07 -9.89
N LEU A 380 9.01 4.70 -11.16
CA LEU A 380 9.28 3.33 -11.62
C LEU A 380 10.75 2.95 -11.40
N THR A 381 11.68 3.86 -11.70
CA THR A 381 13.12 3.66 -11.45
C THR A 381 13.39 3.44 -9.96
N PHE A 382 12.79 4.25 -9.09
CA PHE A 382 12.88 4.12 -7.64
C PHE A 382 12.40 2.75 -7.16
N ILE A 383 11.23 2.30 -7.62
CA ILE A 383 10.71 0.97 -7.26
C ILE A 383 11.60 -0.16 -7.80
N SER A 384 12.04 -0.08 -9.06
CA SER A 384 12.91 -1.10 -9.66
C SER A 384 14.22 -1.27 -8.88
N GLN A 385 14.84 -0.17 -8.43
CA GLN A 385 16.04 -0.24 -7.60
C GLN A 385 15.78 -0.98 -6.28
N ILE A 386 14.62 -0.78 -5.66
CA ILE A 386 14.23 -1.44 -4.41
C ILE A 386 13.96 -2.93 -4.66
N ILE A 387 13.23 -3.29 -5.72
CA ILE A 387 12.95 -4.69 -6.08
C ILE A 387 14.25 -5.44 -6.32
N LEU A 388 15.17 -4.88 -7.11
CA LEU A 388 16.48 -5.48 -7.38
C LEU A 388 17.26 -5.69 -6.08
N LYS A 389 17.32 -4.67 -5.22
CA LYS A 389 17.95 -4.79 -3.89
C LYS A 389 17.28 -5.87 -3.04
N GLY A 390 15.96 -5.96 -3.05
CA GLY A 390 15.17 -6.99 -2.37
C GLY A 390 15.51 -8.40 -2.84
N LEU A 391 15.61 -8.62 -4.15
CA LEU A 391 16.01 -9.90 -4.74
C LEU A 391 17.41 -10.33 -4.27
N PHE A 392 18.37 -9.41 -4.21
CA PHE A 392 19.70 -9.71 -3.67
C PHE A 392 19.67 -10.08 -2.17
N ARG A 393 18.76 -9.48 -1.39
CA ARG A 393 18.60 -9.76 0.04
C ARG A 393 17.98 -11.12 0.35
N LEU A 394 17.26 -11.73 -0.61
CA LEU A 394 16.67 -13.07 -0.42
C LEU A 394 17.70 -14.11 -0.01
N LYS A 395 18.95 -14.01 -0.51
CA LYS A 395 20.03 -14.96 -0.18
C LYS A 395 20.29 -15.07 1.33
N ASN A 396 20.09 -13.98 2.07
CA ASN A 396 20.41 -13.91 3.50
C ASN A 396 19.15 -13.82 4.37
N CYS A 397 18.00 -13.43 3.80
CA CYS A 397 16.83 -13.02 4.57
C CYS A 397 15.52 -13.62 4.06
N LYS A 398 14.99 -14.63 4.76
CA LYS A 398 13.68 -15.20 4.40
C LYS A 398 12.52 -14.23 4.59
N THR A 399 12.61 -13.23 5.47
CA THR A 399 11.57 -12.18 5.59
C THR A 399 11.54 -11.26 4.37
N ALA A 400 12.61 -11.17 3.57
CA ALA A 400 12.56 -10.44 2.30
C ALA A 400 11.56 -11.06 1.30
N LEU A 401 11.32 -12.38 1.39
CA LEU A 401 10.34 -13.10 0.55
C LEU A 401 8.94 -12.53 0.72
N LEU A 402 8.47 -12.39 1.97
CA LEU A 402 7.11 -11.90 2.24
C LEU A 402 6.99 -10.42 1.85
N ILE A 403 7.99 -9.57 2.15
CA ILE A 403 7.95 -8.14 1.84
C ILE A 403 7.93 -7.92 0.33
N LEU A 404 8.83 -8.59 -0.41
CA LEU A 404 8.90 -8.50 -1.86
C LEU A 404 7.60 -8.96 -2.53
N SER A 405 7.02 -10.07 -2.06
CA SER A 405 5.74 -10.56 -2.57
C SER A 405 4.59 -9.58 -2.31
N SER A 406 4.59 -8.94 -1.14
CA SER A 406 3.60 -7.91 -0.76
C SER A 406 3.70 -6.68 -1.66
N VAL A 407 4.92 -6.21 -1.94
CA VAL A 407 5.20 -5.09 -2.84
C VAL A 407 4.71 -5.40 -4.26
N ILE A 408 5.01 -6.59 -4.78
CA ILE A 408 4.55 -7.04 -6.11
C ILE A 408 3.01 -7.08 -6.15
N GLY A 409 2.37 -7.65 -5.13
CA GLY A 409 0.91 -7.69 -5.03
C GLY A 409 0.26 -6.32 -5.06
N TYR A 410 0.78 -5.37 -4.26
CA TYR A 410 0.30 -3.99 -4.23
C TYR A 410 0.49 -3.31 -5.59
N MET A 411 1.66 -3.46 -6.23
CA MET A 411 1.93 -2.89 -7.55
C MET A 411 0.94 -3.39 -8.61
N THR A 412 0.52 -4.65 -8.54
CA THR A 412 -0.54 -5.17 -9.41
C THR A 412 -1.89 -4.57 -9.07
N ALA A 413 -2.25 -4.46 -7.78
CA ALA A 413 -3.50 -3.83 -7.36
C ALA A 413 -3.56 -2.34 -7.75
N ALA A 414 -2.42 -1.64 -7.75
CA ALA A 414 -2.29 -0.22 -8.09
C ALA A 414 -2.68 0.13 -9.54
N PHE A 415 -2.70 -0.85 -10.46
CA PHE A 415 -3.25 -0.65 -11.81
C PHE A 415 -4.76 -0.38 -11.81
N PHE A 416 -5.47 -0.80 -10.76
CA PHE A 416 -6.94 -0.78 -10.68
C PHE A 416 -7.46 -0.04 -9.45
N ASN A 417 -6.57 0.56 -8.67
CA ASN A 417 -6.90 1.24 -7.43
C ASN A 417 -6.24 2.62 -7.37
N ILE A 418 -6.45 3.30 -6.25
CA ILE A 418 -5.89 4.63 -5.99
C ILE A 418 -4.97 4.56 -4.78
N SER A 419 -3.95 5.41 -4.79
CA SER A 419 -3.22 5.75 -3.57
C SER A 419 -4.18 6.47 -2.62
N VAL A 420 -4.06 6.19 -1.33
CA VAL A 420 -4.82 6.87 -0.28
C VAL A 420 -4.14 6.75 1.08
N VAL A 421 -4.44 7.71 1.96
CA VAL A 421 -3.95 7.81 3.34
C VAL A 421 -4.23 6.61 4.23
N SER A 422 -5.21 5.77 3.89
CA SER A 422 -5.50 4.54 4.63
C SER A 422 -4.44 3.44 4.42
N VAL A 423 -3.74 3.42 3.28
CA VAL A 423 -2.91 2.27 2.88
C VAL A 423 -1.54 2.65 2.32
N ALA A 424 -1.41 3.78 1.63
CA ALA A 424 -0.18 4.13 0.93
C ALA A 424 1.04 4.11 1.85
N TYR A 425 0.94 4.64 3.08
CA TYR A 425 2.05 4.61 4.04
C TYR A 425 2.52 3.18 4.37
N VAL A 426 1.63 2.18 4.39
CA VAL A 426 1.99 0.76 4.59
C VAL A 426 2.87 0.28 3.44
N TYR A 427 2.47 0.58 2.20
CA TYR A 427 3.26 0.27 1.00
C TYR A 427 4.64 0.95 1.04
N TRP A 428 4.69 2.24 1.36
CA TRP A 428 5.95 3.00 1.48
C TRP A 428 6.86 2.47 2.60
N ILE A 429 6.30 2.04 3.74
CA ILE A 429 7.07 1.37 4.79
C ILE A 429 7.63 0.04 4.30
N PHE A 430 6.82 -0.78 3.61
CA PHE A 430 7.28 -2.07 3.07
C PHE A 430 8.41 -1.89 2.04
N LEU A 431 8.31 -0.88 1.17
CA LEU A 431 9.41 -0.47 0.29
C LEU A 431 10.67 -0.11 1.10
N GLY A 432 10.52 0.63 2.20
CA GLY A 432 11.64 1.03 3.06
C GLY A 432 12.30 -0.16 3.77
N LEU A 433 11.51 -1.07 4.33
CA LEU A 433 12.00 -2.30 4.95
C LEU A 433 12.79 -3.16 3.94
N LEU A 434 12.30 -3.25 2.69
CA LEU A 434 12.99 -3.95 1.61
C LEU A 434 14.29 -3.25 1.20
N ALA A 435 14.28 -1.91 1.16
CA ALA A 435 15.42 -1.06 0.80
C ALA A 435 16.47 -0.86 1.91
N GLY A 436 16.22 -1.33 3.14
CA GLY A 436 17.15 -1.23 4.28
C GLY A 436 18.58 -1.68 3.96
N SER A 437 19.56 -1.04 4.60
CA SER A 437 20.96 -1.02 4.14
C SER A 437 21.85 -2.19 4.55
N ASN A 438 21.42 -3.08 5.44
CA ASN A 438 22.35 -4.06 6.01
C ASN A 438 22.05 -5.49 5.52
N GLY A 439 23.05 -6.05 4.83
CA GLY A 439 23.08 -7.40 4.26
C GLY A 439 23.21 -8.54 5.27
N ASN A 440 23.13 -8.27 6.57
CA ASN A 440 23.21 -9.27 7.62
C ASN A 440 21.82 -9.55 8.19
N CYS A 441 20.98 -10.25 7.42
CA CYS A 441 20.06 -11.16 8.09
C CYS A 441 20.95 -12.30 8.59
N TYR A 442 21.17 -12.32 9.90
CA TYR A 442 22.13 -13.15 10.61
C TYR A 442 22.15 -14.55 10.01
N LYS A 443 23.39 -15.02 9.74
CA LYS A 443 23.76 -16.40 9.43
C LYS A 443 22.62 -17.35 9.74
N PHE A 444 22.06 -17.95 8.69
CA PHE A 444 21.27 -19.18 8.77
C PHE A 444 21.64 -19.92 10.04
N ASN A 445 20.66 -20.06 10.95
CA ASN A 445 20.74 -20.86 12.17
C ASN A 445 21.83 -21.91 12.02
N LEU A 446 22.99 -21.64 12.60
CA LEU A 446 23.99 -22.67 12.84
C LEU A 446 23.29 -23.68 13.75
N ARG A 447 22.89 -24.81 13.14
CA ARG A 447 22.24 -25.99 13.72
C ARG A 447 20.72 -25.88 13.90
N ALA A 448 20.01 -26.51 12.97
CA ALA A 448 18.91 -27.42 13.29
C ALA A 448 19.04 -28.64 12.37
#